data_AF-A0A6P1X111-F1
#
_entry.id   AF-A0A6P1X111-F1
#
_cell.length_a   1.000
_cell.length_b   1.000
_cell.length_c   1.000
_cell.angle_alpha   90.00
_cell.angle_beta   90.00
_cell.angle_gamma   90.00
#
_symmetry.space_group_name_H-M   'P 1'
#
loop_
_entity.id
_entity.type
_entity.pdbx_description
1 polymer ?
#
loop_
_entity_poly.entity_id
_entity_poly.type
_entity_poly.pdbx_seq_one_letter_code
_entity_poly.pdbx_strand_id
1 'polypeptide(L)'
;MHLYDIEVPKIDGSTYPLSQYQGDVLLIVNTASECGLTPQFEGLQKLYDTYHDKGFTILGFPSNQFGKQEPGNGKEAATNCQLNYGVTFPMHEKIEVNGDNTHPLSYDLSRVQ
;
A
#
# COMPACT_ATOMS: atom_id res chain seq x y z
N MET A 1 -2.09 -9.01 18.33
CA MET A 1 -2.70 -7.90 17.62
C MET A 1 -3.40 -8.49 16.41
N HIS A 2 -4.67 -8.18 16.18
CA HIS A 2 -5.37 -8.67 15.00
C HIS A 2 -5.12 -7.71 13.84
N LEU A 3 -5.08 -8.19 12.60
CA LEU A 3 -4.85 -7.36 11.40
C LEU A 3 -5.77 -6.12 11.37
N TYR A 4 -7.03 -6.29 11.76
CA TYR A 4 -8.05 -5.23 11.75
C TYR A 4 -7.89 -4.17 12.84
N ASP A 5 -7.07 -4.40 13.87
CA ASP A 5 -6.75 -3.41 14.90
C ASP A 5 -5.58 -2.51 14.49
N ILE A 6 -4.90 -2.82 13.37
CA ILE A 6 -3.72 -2.08 12.92
C ILE A 6 -4.16 -0.76 12.29
N GLU A 7 -3.67 0.33 12.88
CA GLU A 7 -3.76 1.67 12.33
C GLU A 7 -2.78 1.83 11.16
N VAL A 8 -3.26 2.37 10.03
CA VAL A 8 -2.45 2.65 8.85
C VAL A 8 -2.54 4.12 8.47
N PRO A 9 -1.45 4.71 7.95
CA PRO A 9 -1.40 6.15 7.71
C PRO A 9 -1.99 6.51 6.34
N LYS A 10 -2.90 7.48 6.32
CA LYS A 10 -3.39 8.12 5.09
C LYS A 10 -2.33 9.07 4.53
N ILE A 11 -2.48 9.45 3.27
CA ILE A 11 -1.63 10.43 2.56
C ILE A 11 -1.55 11.80 3.27
N ASP A 12 -2.52 12.15 4.13
CA ASP A 12 -2.49 13.40 4.89
C ASP A 12 -1.79 13.27 6.26
N GLY A 13 -1.25 12.10 6.59
CA GLY A 13 -0.59 11.79 7.85
C GLY A 13 -1.52 11.41 9.00
N SER A 14 -2.85 11.48 8.83
CA SER A 14 -3.79 10.89 9.79
C SER A 14 -3.79 9.35 9.69
N THR A 15 -4.32 8.65 10.69
CA THR A 15 -4.43 7.18 10.65
C THR A 15 -5.88 6.72 10.63
N TYR A 16 -6.08 5.46 10.25
CA TYR A 16 -7.35 4.75 10.43
C TYR A 16 -7.08 3.25 10.64
N PRO A 17 -7.98 2.51 11.32
CA PRO A 17 -7.81 1.08 11.53
C PRO A 17 -8.23 0.28 10.28
N LEU A 18 -7.52 -0.82 9.99
CA LEU A 18 -7.86 -1.72 8.88
C LEU A 18 -9.22 -2.41 9.03
N SER A 19 -9.86 -2.37 10.20
CA SER A 19 -11.24 -2.83 10.41
C SER A 19 -12.25 -2.18 9.45
N GLN A 20 -11.95 -1.03 8.85
CA GLN A 20 -12.82 -0.44 7.83
C GLN A 20 -12.99 -1.31 6.58
N TYR A 21 -12.09 -2.26 6.34
CA TYR A 21 -12.16 -3.20 5.22
C TYR A 21 -12.53 -4.62 5.67
N GLN A 22 -13.12 -4.78 6.85
CA GLN A 22 -13.52 -6.09 7.32
C GLN A 22 -14.63 -6.67 6.43
N GLY A 23 -14.40 -7.88 5.92
CA GLY A 23 -15.28 -8.55 4.95
C GLY A 23 -14.74 -8.52 3.52
N ASP A 24 -13.84 -7.60 3.21
CA ASP A 24 -13.16 -7.57 1.91
C ASP A 24 -11.98 -8.54 1.88
N VAL A 25 -11.69 -9.07 0.70
CA VAL A 25 -10.39 -9.66 0.37
C VAL A 25 -9.39 -8.54 0.16
N LEU A 26 -8.30 -8.55 0.93
CA LEU A 26 -7.27 -7.51 0.86
C LEU A 26 -6.03 -7.99 0.10
N LEU A 27 -5.58 -7.19 -0.86
CA LEU A 27 -4.25 -7.28 -1.44
C LEU A 27 -3.44 -6.07 -0.96
N ILE A 28 -2.50 -6.32 -0.06
CA ILE A 28 -1.64 -5.30 0.53
C ILE A 28 -0.29 -5.33 -0.21
N VAL A 29 0.12 -4.20 -0.77
CA VAL A 29 1.28 -4.12 -1.66
C VAL A 29 2.23 -3.05 -1.15
N ASN A 30 3.49 -3.42 -0.88
CA ASN A 30 4.56 -2.44 -0.74
C ASN A 30 4.94 -1.92 -2.14
N THR A 31 4.89 -0.61 -2.34
CA THR A 31 5.06 0.01 -3.67
C THR A 31 6.30 0.88 -3.75
N ALA A 32 6.80 1.09 -4.97
CA ALA A 32 7.84 2.07 -5.29
C ALA A 32 7.59 2.64 -6.69
N SER A 33 7.59 3.96 -6.84
CA SER A 33 7.25 4.69 -8.07
C SER A 33 8.38 4.73 -9.09
N GLU A 34 9.64 4.57 -8.66
CA GLU A 34 10.84 4.52 -9.52
C GLU A 34 11.42 3.09 -9.64
N CYS A 35 10.59 2.07 -9.44
CA CYS A 35 11.00 0.68 -9.57
C CYS A 35 10.97 0.19 -11.03
N GLY A 36 11.91 -0.66 -11.44
CA GLY A 36 11.86 -1.32 -12.76
C GLY A 36 10.66 -2.27 -12.94
N LEU A 37 9.93 -2.56 -11.85
CA LEU A 37 8.71 -3.36 -11.85
C LEU A 37 7.43 -2.51 -11.87
N THR A 38 7.51 -1.20 -12.10
CA THR A 38 6.34 -0.34 -12.22
C THR A 38 5.30 -0.77 -13.26
N PRO A 39 5.60 -1.54 -14.34
CA PRO A 39 4.55 -2.11 -15.19
C PRO A 39 3.53 -2.98 -14.44
N GLN A 40 3.84 -3.46 -13.23
CA GLN A 40 2.90 -4.19 -12.39
C GLN A 40 1.69 -3.35 -11.96
N PHE A 41 1.80 -2.02 -11.90
CA PHE A 41 0.69 -1.15 -11.52
C PHE A 41 -0.51 -1.26 -12.46
N GLU A 42 -0.29 -1.48 -13.75
CA GLU A 42 -1.37 -1.71 -14.72
C GLU A 42 -2.13 -3.00 -14.38
N GLY A 43 -1.41 -4.07 -14.04
CA GLY A 43 -2.01 -5.34 -13.62
C GLY A 43 -2.79 -5.21 -12.30
N LEU A 44 -2.25 -4.48 -11.34
CA LEU A 44 -2.92 -4.18 -10.07
C LEU A 44 -4.19 -3.36 -10.30
N GLN A 45 -4.11 -2.32 -11.12
CA GLN A 45 -5.25 -1.48 -11.46
C GLN A 45 -6.36 -2.31 -12.13
N LYS A 46 -6.00 -3.17 -13.09
CA LYS A 46 -6.96 -4.06 -13.74
C LYS A 46 -7.63 -5.03 -12.76
N LEU A 47 -6.88 -5.57 -11.79
CA LEU A 47 -7.46 -6.40 -10.72
C LEU A 47 -8.45 -5.59 -9.88
N TYR A 48 -8.07 -4.38 -9.49
CA TYR A 48 -8.92 -3.49 -8.71
C TYR A 48 -10.21 -3.14 -9.47
N ASP A 49 -10.12 -2.68 -10.72
CA ASP A 49 -11.28 -2.39 -11.57
C ASP A 49 -12.22 -3.60 -11.71
N THR A 50 -11.67 -4.82 -11.80
CA THR A 50 -12.45 -6.04 -12.01
C THR A 50 -13.21 -6.52 -10.77
N TYR A 51 -12.65 -6.29 -9.58
CA TYR A 51 -13.09 -6.94 -8.34
C TYR A 51 -13.49 -5.99 -7.20
N HIS A 52 -13.21 -4.69 -7.28
CA HIS A 52 -13.45 -3.80 -6.13
C HIS A 52 -14.92 -3.75 -5.68
N ASP A 53 -15.85 -3.67 -6.64
CA ASP A 53 -17.30 -3.74 -6.37
C ASP A 53 -17.77 -5.12 -5.84
N LYS A 54 -16.88 -6.12 -5.75
CA LYS A 54 -17.15 -7.48 -5.29
C LYS A 54 -16.48 -7.80 -3.94
N GLY A 55 -16.09 -6.77 -3.20
CA GLY A 55 -15.44 -6.93 -1.89
C GLY A 55 -13.96 -7.28 -1.99
N PHE A 56 -13.22 -6.60 -2.88
CA PHE A 56 -11.77 -6.72 -3.00
C PHE A 56 -11.11 -5.35 -2.95
N THR A 57 -10.11 -5.18 -2.10
CA THR A 57 -9.42 -3.89 -1.99
C THR A 57 -7.91 -4.06 -2.10
N ILE A 58 -7.28 -3.21 -2.91
CA ILE A 58 -5.82 -3.07 -2.95
C ILE A 58 -5.42 -1.90 -2.06
N LEU A 59 -4.44 -2.10 -1.18
CA LEU A 59 -3.85 -1.04 -0.35
C LEU A 59 -2.37 -0.89 -0.71
N GLY A 60 -2.02 0.22 -1.34
CA GLY A 60 -0.64 0.54 -1.72
C GLY A 60 0.10 1.30 -0.62
N PHE A 61 1.24 0.76 -0.19
CA PHE A 61 2.11 1.33 0.83
C PHE A 61 3.50 1.64 0.27
N PRO A 62 3.80 2.91 -0.06
CA PRO A 62 5.11 3.28 -0.57
C PRO A 62 6.22 2.94 0.43
N SER A 63 7.37 2.44 -0.05
CA SER A 63 8.54 2.19 0.78
C SER A 63 9.85 2.45 0.04
N ASN A 64 10.76 3.18 0.70
CA ASN A 64 12.05 3.53 0.12
C ASN A 64 13.19 2.54 0.47
N GLN A 65 12.86 1.42 1.12
CA GLN A 65 13.86 0.48 1.64
C GLN A 65 14.48 -0.43 0.57
N PHE A 66 13.93 -0.43 -0.65
CA PHE A 66 14.42 -1.23 -1.78
C PHE A 66 15.05 -0.31 -2.83
N GLY A 67 16.39 -0.31 -2.89
CA GLY A 67 17.13 0.46 -3.91
C GLY A 67 16.94 1.98 -3.86
N LYS A 68 16.32 2.51 -2.80
CA LYS A 68 15.93 3.93 -2.66
C LYS A 68 15.03 4.45 -3.80
N GLN A 69 14.11 3.61 -4.26
CA GLN A 69 13.23 3.86 -5.42
C GLN A 69 11.92 4.60 -5.08
N GLU A 70 11.80 5.14 -3.87
CA GLU A 70 10.66 5.97 -3.44
C GLU A 70 11.15 7.13 -2.56
N PRO A 71 11.92 8.08 -3.13
CA PRO A 71 12.55 9.16 -2.38
C PRO A 71 11.52 10.13 -1.77
N GLY A 72 10.41 10.38 -2.47
CA GLY A 72 9.35 11.31 -2.04
C GLY A 72 8.48 10.82 -0.88
N ASN A 73 7.57 11.65 -0.40
CA ASN A 73 6.55 11.27 0.60
C ASN A 73 5.38 10.50 -0.05
N GLY A 74 4.43 10.01 0.76
CA GLY A 74 3.29 9.25 0.24
C GLY A 74 2.40 10.06 -0.69
N LYS A 75 2.23 11.37 -0.48
CA LYS A 75 1.49 12.24 -1.39
C LYS A 75 2.13 12.35 -2.77
N GLU A 76 3.46 12.50 -2.81
CA GLU A 76 4.23 12.52 -4.06
C GLU A 76 4.16 11.15 -4.75
N ALA A 77 4.30 10.06 -4.00
CA ALA A 77 4.18 8.70 -4.51
C ALA A 77 2.79 8.42 -5.11
N ALA A 78 1.72 8.79 -4.40
CA ALA A 78 0.34 8.65 -4.87
C ALA A 78 0.08 9.47 -6.14
N THR A 79 0.56 10.71 -6.17
CA THR A 79 0.46 11.59 -7.34
C THR A 79 1.20 11.00 -8.54
N ASN A 80 2.41 10.49 -8.33
CA ASN A 80 3.18 9.82 -9.37
C ASN A 80 2.45 8.58 -9.90
N CYS A 81 1.96 7.72 -9.00
CA CYS A 81 1.24 6.50 -9.38
C CYS A 81 -0.04 6.81 -10.17
N GLN A 82 -0.76 7.87 -9.79
CA GLN A 82 -1.94 8.32 -10.51
C GLN A 82 -1.59 8.89 -11.90
N LEU A 83 -0.62 9.80 -11.97
CA LEU A 83 -0.28 10.49 -13.23
C LEU A 83 0.34 9.55 -14.26
N ASN A 84 1.20 8.62 -13.81
CA ASN A 84 1.98 7.78 -14.71
C ASN A 84 1.33 6.41 -14.98
N TYR A 85 0.52 5.90 -14.05
CA TYR A 85 -0.05 4.55 -14.14
C TYR A 85 -1.58 4.50 -13.99
N GLY A 86 -2.24 5.64 -13.78
CA GLY A 86 -3.71 5.69 -13.65
C GLY A 86 -4.26 4.97 -12.43
N VAL A 87 -3.43 4.78 -11.39
CA VAL A 87 -3.83 4.07 -10.17
C VAL A 87 -4.98 4.81 -9.47
N THR A 88 -6.05 4.07 -9.15
CA THR A 88 -7.23 4.57 -8.41
C THR A 88 -7.49 3.85 -7.10
N PHE A 89 -6.78 2.76 -6.80
CA PHE A 89 -6.85 2.12 -5.49
C PHE A 89 -6.19 2.98 -4.39
N PRO A 90 -6.59 2.81 -3.11
CA PRO A 90 -6.02 3.56 -1.99
C PRO A 90 -4.49 3.47 -1.88
N MET A 91 -3.84 4.63 -1.97
CA MET A 91 -2.43 4.82 -1.67
C MET A 91 -2.28 5.46 -0.28
N HIS A 92 -1.17 5.17 0.38
CA HIS A 92 -0.93 5.55 1.78
C HIS A 92 0.34 6.39 1.94
N GLU A 93 0.56 6.86 3.16
CA GLU A 93 1.86 7.43 3.50
C GLU A 93 2.97 6.38 3.45
N LYS A 94 4.21 6.86 3.29
CA LYS A 94 5.38 6.00 3.22
C LYS A 94 5.61 5.30 4.55
N ILE A 95 5.89 4.00 4.51
CA ILE A 95 6.21 3.19 5.68
C ILE A 95 7.52 2.41 5.51
N GLU A 96 8.15 2.09 6.64
CA GLU A 96 9.22 1.09 6.71
C GLU A 96 8.59 -0.30 6.81
N VAL A 97 9.02 -1.23 5.95
CA VAL A 97 8.50 -2.60 5.88
C VAL A 97 9.48 -3.64 6.44
N ASN A 98 10.73 -3.22 6.74
CA ASN A 98 11.80 -4.02 7.32
C ASN A 98 12.58 -3.24 8.40
N GLY A 99 13.30 -3.95 9.27
CA GLY A 99 14.19 -3.36 10.28
C GLY A 99 13.48 -2.90 11.57
N ASP A 100 14.20 -2.16 12.41
CA ASP A 100 13.74 -1.82 13.77
C ASP A 100 12.52 -0.89 13.80
N ASN A 101 12.31 -0.11 12.73
CA ASN A 101 11.15 0.78 12.59
C ASN A 101 10.04 0.16 11.70
N THR A 102 10.06 -1.15 11.47
CA THR A 102 9.04 -1.83 10.65
C THR A 102 7.64 -1.47 11.15
N HIS A 103 6.78 -1.01 10.25
CA HIS A 103 5.40 -0.71 10.56
C HIS A 103 4.67 -1.97 11.06
N PRO A 104 3.79 -1.85 12.07
CA PRO A 104 3.11 -3.02 12.64
C PRO A 104 2.37 -3.88 11.61
N LEU A 105 1.84 -3.26 10.54
CA LEU A 105 1.23 -3.98 9.40
C LEU A 105 2.21 -4.94 8.72
N SER A 106 3.36 -4.45 8.28
CA SER A 106 4.36 -5.26 7.59
C SER A 106 4.98 -6.30 8.51
N TYR A 107 5.16 -5.96 9.79
CA TYR A 107 5.58 -6.92 10.80
C TYR A 107 4.59 -8.07 10.90
N ASP A 108 3.28 -7.79 11.06
CA ASP A 108 2.28 -8.86 11.24
C ASP A 108 2.16 -9.76 10.00
N LEU A 109 2.18 -9.18 8.79
CA LEU A 109 2.08 -9.91 7.52
C LEU A 109 3.30 -10.77 7.17
N SER A 110 4.48 -10.44 7.68
CA SER A 110 5.73 -11.16 7.39
C SER A 110 6.06 -12.24 8.41
N ARG A 111 5.25 -12.37 9.47
CA ARG A 111 5.42 -13.45 10.46
C ARG A 111 5.15 -14.80 9.82
N VAL A 112 6.14 -15.69 9.89
CA VAL A 112 5.93 -17.11 9.61
C VAL A 112 5.04 -17.67 10.73
N GLN A 113 3.85 -18.14 10.38
CA GLN A 113 2.99 -18.90 11.28
C GLN A 113 3.47 -20.34 11.41
#